data_AF-A0A956T3I7-F1
#
_entry.id   AF-A0A956T3I7-F1
#
_cell.length_a   1.000
_cell.length_b   1.000
_cell.length_c   1.000
_cell.angle_alpha   90.00
_cell.angle_beta   90.00
_cell.angle_gamma   90.00
#
_symmetry.space_group_name_H-M   'P 1'
#
loop_
_entity.id
_entity.type
_entity.pdbx_description
1 polymer ?
#
loop_
_entity_poly.entity_id
_entity_poly.type
_entity_poly.pdbx_seq_one_letter_code
_entity_poly.pdbx_strand_id
1 'polypeptide(L)'
;WGPVQTRKPDSADPKTPPIESAEPEPVKQSGFVPFSATRKGGWQASTPPVVSPRIRPVGKVLPPRGQLQEVDDALVRAAQLLIATPEDEPGYEECIRLLGRFGLGAIRICNKAKVKIHILDEGGFSRFEELVEMGLDPEEFPVDGAYLVKNRVCLIARRCLTEKPRFFHPALYYFAHALDHAQGGDDFSSRKAAAVVACFESSASGYNGADFVDELAATDPVRYFARAVAIYLGRDDCDDPIWTHQDLFDFDRSMYDYLQYLFGRFST
;
A
#
# COMPACT_ATOMS: atom_id res chain seq x y z
N TRP A 1 53.16 -58.32 -53.56
CA TRP A 1 53.78 -57.03 -53.94
C TRP A 1 53.37 -56.00 -52.87
N GLY A 2 54.27 -55.68 -51.92
CA GLY A 2 54.14 -54.44 -51.11
C GLY A 2 54.52 -53.20 -51.97
N PRO A 3 54.56 -51.95 -51.46
CA PRO A 3 54.84 -51.53 -50.07
C PRO A 3 53.93 -50.37 -49.52
N VAL A 4 53.78 -50.24 -48.19
CA VAL A 4 54.37 -49.24 -47.22
C VAL A 4 53.71 -47.84 -47.16
N GLN A 5 52.97 -47.66 -46.06
CA GLN A 5 52.88 -46.55 -45.08
C GLN A 5 52.93 -45.07 -45.49
N THR A 6 52.00 -44.28 -44.92
CA THR A 6 52.33 -43.20 -43.97
C THR A 6 51.16 -42.95 -42.98
N ARG A 7 51.51 -42.90 -41.69
CA ARG A 7 50.75 -42.41 -40.52
C ARG A 7 50.80 -40.86 -40.53
N LYS A 8 49.93 -40.03 -39.91
CA LYS A 8 49.32 -40.01 -38.56
C LYS A 8 48.39 -38.74 -38.42
N PRO A 9 47.83 -38.33 -37.24
CA PRO A 9 46.38 -38.34 -36.95
C PRO A 9 45.80 -36.99 -36.44
N ASP A 10 44.64 -37.07 -35.77
CA ASP A 10 43.95 -36.08 -34.90
C ASP A 10 43.07 -35.06 -35.65
N SER A 11 41.85 -34.73 -35.24
CA SER A 11 41.14 -34.86 -33.97
C SER A 11 39.61 -34.91 -34.21
N ALA A 12 38.88 -35.44 -33.22
CA ALA A 12 37.44 -35.65 -33.25
C ALA A 12 36.65 -34.34 -32.99
N ASP A 13 35.67 -34.05 -33.85
CA ASP A 13 34.60 -33.08 -33.59
C ASP A 13 33.41 -33.79 -32.91
N PRO A 14 32.98 -33.37 -31.70
CA PRO A 14 31.73 -33.84 -31.13
C PRO A 14 30.56 -32.98 -31.63
N LYS A 15 29.56 -33.69 -32.14
CA LYS A 15 28.26 -33.23 -32.64
C LYS A 15 27.52 -32.34 -31.63
N THR A 16 27.11 -31.16 -32.08
CA THR A 16 26.10 -30.30 -31.42
C THR A 16 24.70 -30.90 -31.65
N PRO A 17 23.88 -31.15 -30.61
CA PRO A 17 22.46 -31.43 -30.79
C PRO A 17 21.65 -30.13 -30.93
N PRO A 18 20.46 -30.18 -31.58
CA PRO A 18 19.69 -28.98 -31.93
C PRO A 18 19.02 -28.35 -30.70
N ILE A 19 18.94 -27.02 -30.71
CA ILE A 19 18.26 -26.19 -29.70
C ILE A 19 16.76 -26.32 -29.91
N GLU A 20 16.10 -26.98 -28.97
CA GLU A 20 14.65 -27.04 -28.85
C GLU A 20 14.15 -25.70 -28.29
N SER A 21 13.41 -24.95 -29.11
CA SER A 21 12.74 -23.71 -28.72
C SER A 21 11.54 -24.04 -27.84
N ALA A 22 11.74 -24.02 -26.52
CA ALA A 22 10.66 -24.05 -25.54
C ALA A 22 10.22 -22.60 -25.23
N GLU A 23 8.97 -22.27 -25.53
CA GLU A 23 8.31 -21.08 -25.01
C GLU A 23 8.21 -21.18 -23.48
N PRO A 24 8.55 -20.14 -22.70
CA PRO A 24 8.40 -20.20 -21.25
C PRO A 24 6.92 -20.06 -20.87
N GLU A 25 6.38 -21.08 -20.20
CA GLU A 25 5.08 -20.97 -19.52
C GLU A 25 5.11 -19.86 -18.44
N PRO A 26 3.98 -19.17 -18.18
CA PRO A 26 3.94 -18.09 -17.21
C PRO A 26 4.09 -18.64 -15.79
N VAL A 27 5.21 -18.27 -15.15
CA VAL A 27 5.46 -18.55 -13.74
C VAL A 27 4.44 -17.80 -12.89
N LYS A 28 3.55 -18.55 -12.21
CA LYS A 28 2.79 -18.03 -11.06
C LYS A 28 3.77 -17.82 -9.90
N GLN A 29 4.28 -16.60 -9.74
CA GLN A 29 5.02 -16.24 -8.54
C GLN A 29 4.06 -15.94 -7.40
N SER A 30 3.70 -16.97 -6.65
CA SER A 30 3.44 -16.85 -5.21
C SER A 30 4.78 -16.70 -4.51
N GLY A 31 5.05 -15.55 -3.91
CA GLY A 31 6.33 -15.29 -3.25
C GLY A 31 6.14 -14.44 -2.01
N PHE A 32 5.92 -15.10 -0.87
CA PHE A 32 6.22 -14.54 0.44
C PHE A 32 7.69 -14.82 0.74
N VAL A 33 8.45 -13.81 1.18
CA VAL A 33 9.86 -13.95 1.58
C VAL A 33 10.03 -13.24 2.94
N PRO A 34 10.62 -13.89 3.96
CA PRO A 34 10.89 -13.24 5.24
C PRO A 34 12.16 -12.37 5.17
N PHE A 35 12.09 -11.15 5.69
CA PHE A 35 13.21 -10.20 5.68
C PHE A 35 14.18 -10.36 6.86
N SER A 36 15.47 -10.16 6.57
CA SER A 36 16.50 -9.88 7.57
C SER A 36 17.24 -8.60 7.18
N ALA A 37 17.24 -7.62 8.08
CA ALA A 37 17.80 -6.29 7.84
C ALA A 37 19.32 -6.28 8.07
N THR A 38 20.11 -5.90 7.07
CA THR A 38 21.31 -5.06 7.29
C THR A 38 21.91 -4.59 5.96
N ARG A 39 21.92 -3.27 5.74
CA ARG A 39 23.13 -2.61 5.25
C ARG A 39 23.13 -1.10 5.54
N LYS A 40 24.27 -0.66 6.10
CA LYS A 40 24.70 0.73 6.26
C LYS A 40 25.29 1.24 4.94
N GLY A 41 24.96 2.47 4.56
CA GLY A 41 25.66 3.22 3.53
C GLY A 41 25.34 4.71 3.65
N GLY A 42 26.30 5.50 4.13
CA GLY A 42 26.14 6.95 4.32
C GLY A 42 26.27 7.72 3.01
N TRP A 43 25.58 8.85 2.92
CA TRP A 43 25.69 9.81 1.81
C TRP A 43 26.03 11.21 2.32
N GLN A 44 27.02 11.82 1.67
CA GLN A 44 27.48 13.19 1.90
C GLN A 44 26.53 14.20 1.28
N ALA A 45 26.28 15.29 2.02
CA ALA A 45 25.43 16.40 1.62
C ALA A 45 26.07 17.24 0.49
N SER A 46 25.27 17.63 -0.50
CA SER A 46 25.58 18.75 -1.38
C SER A 46 24.40 19.73 -1.40
N THR A 47 24.73 21.01 -1.24
CA THR A 47 23.84 22.17 -1.05
C THR A 47 22.95 22.48 -2.26
N PRO A 48 21.71 22.96 -2.06
CA PRO A 48 20.82 23.37 -3.16
C PRO A 48 21.03 24.84 -3.59
N PRO A 49 20.79 25.19 -4.86
CA PRO A 49 20.74 26.60 -5.29
C PRO A 49 19.36 27.23 -5.08
N VAL A 50 19.33 28.55 -5.24
CA VAL A 50 18.44 29.56 -4.65
C VAL A 50 17.25 29.95 -5.55
N VAL A 51 16.07 29.96 -4.92
CA VAL A 51 14.87 30.85 -5.01
C VAL A 51 14.08 31.04 -6.33
N SER A 52 12.82 30.59 -6.20
CA SER A 52 11.50 30.82 -6.82
C SER A 52 11.15 32.09 -7.63
N PRO A 53 10.05 32.02 -8.40
CA PRO A 53 9.03 33.07 -8.49
C PRO A 53 7.82 32.77 -7.59
N ARG A 54 7.34 33.80 -6.89
CA ARG A 54 6.19 33.79 -5.94
C ARG A 54 4.87 33.48 -6.65
N ILE A 55 4.22 32.38 -6.26
CA ILE A 55 2.78 32.17 -6.48
C ILE A 55 2.03 32.85 -5.33
N ARG A 56 1.08 33.75 -5.63
CA ARG A 56 0.21 34.37 -4.62
C ARG A 56 -0.69 33.29 -4.02
N PRO A 57 -0.81 33.18 -2.68
CA PRO A 57 -1.76 32.25 -2.08
C PRO A 57 -3.17 32.76 -2.37
N VAL A 58 -3.97 31.95 -3.07
CA VAL A 58 -5.42 32.10 -3.11
C VAL A 58 -5.90 31.91 -1.69
N GLY A 59 -6.40 32.97 -1.06
CA GLY A 59 -6.92 32.92 0.29
C GLY A 59 -8.04 31.89 0.37
N LYS A 60 -7.79 30.78 1.08
CA LYS A 60 -8.86 29.86 1.48
C LYS A 60 -9.73 30.61 2.48
N VAL A 61 -10.90 31.06 2.03
CA VAL A 61 -11.96 31.54 2.92
C VAL A 61 -12.35 30.35 3.79
N LEU A 62 -12.07 30.41 5.09
CA LEU A 62 -12.53 29.37 6.02
C LEU A 62 -14.07 29.38 6.02
N PRO A 63 -14.72 28.23 5.85
CA PRO A 63 -16.17 28.15 5.93
C PRO A 63 -16.65 28.55 7.33
N PRO A 64 -17.84 29.16 7.45
CA PRO A 64 -18.43 29.54 8.72
C PRO A 64 -18.59 28.32 9.65
N ARG A 65 -18.43 28.53 10.97
CA ARG A 65 -18.44 27.46 12.00
C ARG A 65 -19.61 26.49 11.92
N GLY A 66 -20.79 26.93 11.49
CA GLY A 66 -21.96 26.06 11.29
C GLY A 66 -21.81 25.07 10.13
N GLN A 67 -21.17 25.48 9.03
CA GLN A 67 -20.89 24.59 7.89
C GLN A 67 -19.82 23.54 8.24
N LEU A 68 -18.84 23.91 9.07
CA LEU A 68 -17.83 22.96 9.55
C LEU A 68 -18.47 21.86 10.41
N GLN A 69 -19.35 22.23 11.34
CA GLN A 69 -20.08 21.27 12.17
C GLN A 69 -20.98 20.34 11.34
N GLU A 70 -21.68 20.86 10.33
CA GLU A 70 -22.52 20.03 9.44
C GLU A 70 -21.70 19.03 8.62
N VAL A 71 -20.50 19.41 8.18
CA VAL A 71 -19.57 18.53 7.46
C VAL A 71 -19.03 17.44 8.39
N ASP A 72 -18.65 17.79 9.62
CA ASP A 72 -18.18 16.83 10.62
C ASP A 72 -19.27 15.79 10.96
N ASP A 73 -20.50 16.24 11.19
CA ASP A 73 -21.64 15.36 11.46
C ASP A 73 -21.96 14.45 10.26
N ALA A 74 -21.87 14.98 9.03
CA ALA A 74 -22.09 14.20 7.81
C ALA A 74 -21.00 13.14 7.59
N LEU A 75 -19.75 13.47 7.94
CA LEU A 75 -18.63 12.56 7.88
C LEU A 75 -18.78 11.42 8.87
N VAL A 76 -19.14 11.71 10.14
CA VAL A 76 -19.38 10.68 11.15
C VAL A 76 -20.48 9.73 10.70
N ARG A 77 -21.63 10.25 10.27
CA ARG A 77 -22.73 9.41 9.75
C ARG A 77 -22.32 8.56 8.56
N ALA A 78 -21.55 9.13 7.63
CA ALA A 78 -21.10 8.39 6.46
C ALA A 78 -20.07 7.30 6.83
N ALA A 79 -19.22 7.54 7.84
CA ALA A 79 -18.28 6.55 8.35
C ALA A 79 -19.02 5.41 9.08
N GLN A 80 -20.02 5.72 9.91
CA GLN A 80 -20.86 4.72 10.58
C GLN A 80 -21.50 3.73 9.58
N LEU A 81 -21.94 4.22 8.41
CA LEU A 81 -22.52 3.36 7.37
C LEU A 81 -21.54 2.35 6.76
N LEU A 82 -20.23 2.57 6.87
CA LEU A 82 -19.20 1.62 6.44
C LEU A 82 -18.96 0.53 7.48
N ILE A 83 -19.11 0.83 8.77
CA ILE A 83 -18.81 -0.12 9.84
C ILE A 83 -20.01 -1.05 10.05
N ALA A 84 -19.79 -2.35 9.81
CA ALA A 84 -20.80 -3.39 9.95
C ALA A 84 -20.86 -3.97 11.38
N THR A 85 -19.88 -3.65 12.21
CA THR A 85 -19.83 -4.01 13.63
C THR A 85 -20.74 -3.09 14.47
N PRO A 86 -21.41 -3.58 15.53
CA PRO A 86 -22.21 -2.77 16.44
C PRO A 86 -21.45 -1.56 17.04
N GLU A 87 -22.18 -0.47 17.34
CA GLU A 87 -21.59 0.79 17.84
C GLU A 87 -21.01 0.67 19.26
N ASP A 88 -21.48 -0.28 20.05
CA ASP A 88 -21.03 -0.55 21.42
C ASP A 88 -19.74 -1.39 21.49
N GLU A 89 -19.24 -1.84 20.34
CA GLU A 89 -18.02 -2.64 20.27
C GLU A 89 -16.77 -1.78 20.50
N PRO A 90 -15.77 -2.29 21.26
CA PRO A 90 -14.54 -1.54 21.47
C PRO A 90 -13.83 -1.23 20.16
N GLY A 91 -13.27 -0.02 20.05
CA GLY A 91 -12.59 0.45 18.85
C GLY A 91 -13.50 1.06 17.78
N TYR A 92 -14.83 1.04 17.94
CA TYR A 92 -15.77 1.64 16.99
C TYR A 92 -15.52 3.14 16.78
N GLU A 93 -15.49 3.91 17.87
CA GLU A 93 -15.21 5.35 17.83
C GLU A 93 -13.82 5.68 17.26
N GLU A 94 -12.83 4.86 17.62
CA GLU A 94 -11.47 5.03 17.08
C GLU A 94 -11.43 4.76 15.56
N CYS A 95 -12.18 3.76 15.09
CA CYS A 95 -12.33 3.49 13.68
C CYS A 95 -12.94 4.70 12.95
N ILE A 96 -14.01 5.31 13.49
CA ILE A 96 -14.60 6.54 12.93
C ILE A 96 -13.56 7.67 12.90
N ARG A 97 -12.82 7.87 14.00
CA ARG A 97 -11.79 8.91 14.10
C ARG A 97 -10.71 8.77 13.03
N LEU A 98 -10.29 7.54 12.75
CA LEU A 98 -9.28 7.23 11.73
C LEU A 98 -9.84 7.40 10.31
N LEU A 99 -11.04 6.88 10.05
CA LEU A 99 -11.74 7.04 8.77
C LEU A 99 -11.97 8.51 8.43
N GLY A 100 -12.26 9.35 9.44
CA GLY A 100 -12.45 10.78 9.25
C GLY A 100 -11.25 11.49 8.61
N ARG A 101 -10.03 10.96 8.77
CA ARG A 101 -8.82 11.53 8.16
C ARG A 101 -8.78 11.38 6.64
N PHE A 102 -9.53 10.43 6.07
CA PHE A 102 -9.66 10.28 4.62
C PHE A 102 -10.56 11.36 4.01
N GLY A 103 -11.40 12.00 4.81
CA GLY A 103 -12.36 13.02 4.37
C GLY A 103 -13.65 12.45 3.79
N LEU A 104 -14.72 13.27 3.83
CA LEU A 104 -16.07 12.87 3.44
C LEU A 104 -16.16 12.35 1.99
N GLY A 105 -15.36 12.91 1.07
CA GLY A 105 -15.32 12.47 -0.33
C GLY A 105 -14.89 11.00 -0.47
N ALA A 106 -13.82 10.59 0.21
CA ALA A 106 -13.33 9.22 0.21
C ALA A 106 -14.36 8.26 0.83
N ILE A 107 -14.94 8.65 1.97
CA ILE A 107 -15.97 7.86 2.67
C ILE A 107 -17.20 7.65 1.77
N ARG A 108 -17.62 8.67 1.01
CA ARG A 108 -18.73 8.56 0.04
C ARG A 108 -18.41 7.64 -1.13
N ILE A 109 -17.18 7.67 -1.64
CA ILE A 109 -16.72 6.75 -2.69
C ILE A 109 -16.82 5.30 -2.19
N CYS A 110 -16.29 5.01 -1.01
CA CYS A 110 -16.35 3.68 -0.40
C CYS A 110 -17.80 3.23 -0.13
N ASN A 111 -18.67 4.12 0.36
CA ASN A 111 -20.09 3.82 0.56
C ASN A 111 -20.79 3.47 -0.77
N LYS A 112 -20.55 4.25 -1.83
CA LYS A 112 -21.12 3.98 -3.17
C LYS A 112 -20.62 2.64 -3.72
N ALA A 113 -19.37 2.29 -3.43
CA ALA A 113 -18.78 1.01 -3.77
C ALA A 113 -19.23 -0.14 -2.85
N LYS A 114 -20.07 0.13 -1.85
CA LYS A 114 -20.57 -0.83 -0.85
C LYS A 114 -19.47 -1.49 -0.03
N VAL A 115 -18.38 -0.76 0.26
CA VAL A 115 -17.34 -1.21 1.17
C VAL A 115 -17.93 -1.42 2.56
N LYS A 116 -17.48 -2.47 3.26
CA LYS A 116 -17.83 -2.73 4.66
C LYS A 116 -16.59 -2.95 5.51
N ILE A 117 -16.64 -2.50 6.76
CA ILE A 117 -15.58 -2.65 7.75
C ILE A 117 -16.11 -3.49 8.90
N HIS A 118 -15.41 -4.58 9.20
CA HIS A 118 -15.66 -5.40 10.37
C HIS A 118 -14.51 -5.24 11.35
N ILE A 119 -14.85 -4.85 12.57
CA ILE A 119 -13.95 -4.90 13.72
C ILE A 119 -14.13 -6.28 14.36
N LEU A 120 -13.03 -7.03 14.48
CA LEU A 120 -13.04 -8.44 14.89
C LEU A 120 -12.16 -8.67 16.12
N ASP A 121 -12.56 -9.61 16.96
CA ASP A 121 -11.67 -10.22 17.94
C ASP A 121 -10.72 -11.24 17.28
N GLU A 122 -9.79 -11.80 18.07
CA GLU A 122 -8.78 -12.74 17.58
C GLU A 122 -9.39 -13.99 16.90
N GLY A 123 -10.58 -14.43 17.35
CA GLY A 123 -11.29 -15.56 16.74
C GLY A 123 -12.13 -15.20 15.52
N GLY A 124 -12.44 -13.92 15.29
CA GLY A 124 -13.39 -13.48 14.28
C GLY A 124 -12.93 -13.69 12.84
N PHE A 125 -11.61 -13.69 12.60
CA PHE A 125 -11.03 -13.84 11.26
C PHE A 125 -11.29 -15.21 10.63
N SER A 126 -11.35 -16.26 11.46
CA SER A 126 -11.61 -17.64 11.01
C SER A 126 -12.98 -17.83 10.32
N ARG A 127 -13.90 -16.88 10.48
CA ARG A 127 -15.24 -16.91 9.89
C ARG A 127 -15.27 -16.52 8.41
N PHE A 128 -14.16 -16.04 7.85
CA PHE A 128 -14.06 -15.62 6.47
C PHE A 128 -13.34 -16.67 5.64
N GLU A 129 -14.10 -17.46 4.88
CA GLU A 129 -13.58 -18.57 4.05
C GLU A 129 -12.45 -18.12 3.10
N GLU A 130 -12.52 -16.91 2.56
CA GLU A 130 -11.51 -16.36 1.66
C GLU A 130 -10.11 -16.28 2.28
N LEU A 131 -10.03 -16.07 3.61
CA LEU A 131 -8.76 -16.08 4.32
C LEU A 131 -8.20 -17.49 4.47
N VAL A 132 -9.07 -18.48 4.67
CA VAL A 132 -8.72 -19.90 4.74
C VAL A 132 -8.29 -20.43 3.37
N GLU A 133 -8.98 -20.03 2.31
CA GLU A 133 -8.66 -20.38 0.91
C GLU A 133 -7.29 -19.86 0.46
N MET A 134 -6.81 -18.75 1.04
CA MET A 134 -5.47 -18.22 0.81
C MET A 134 -4.35 -19.10 1.42
N GLY A 135 -4.70 -20.21 2.07
CA GLY A 135 -3.76 -21.16 2.65
C GLY A 135 -3.07 -20.64 3.91
N LEU A 136 -3.65 -19.61 4.55
CA LEU A 136 -3.16 -19.04 5.79
C LEU A 136 -3.83 -19.79 6.95
N ASP A 137 -3.02 -20.37 7.84
CA ASP A 137 -3.52 -21.03 9.04
C ASP A 137 -4.13 -19.97 10.00
N PRO A 138 -5.41 -20.08 10.39
CA PRO A 138 -6.04 -19.16 11.34
C PRO A 138 -5.32 -19.02 12.69
N GLU A 139 -4.52 -20.01 13.12
CA GLU A 139 -3.69 -19.92 14.34
C GLU A 139 -2.35 -19.21 14.09
N GLU A 140 -1.88 -19.16 12.84
CA GLU A 140 -0.71 -18.37 12.40
C GLU A 140 -1.10 -16.93 12.02
N PHE A 141 -2.28 -16.45 12.43
CA PHE A 141 -2.71 -15.06 12.20
C PHE A 141 -2.09 -14.09 13.23
N PRO A 142 -1.11 -13.26 12.82
CA PRO A 142 -1.00 -11.93 13.36
C PRO A 142 -1.45 -10.92 12.31
N VAL A 143 -2.56 -11.16 11.60
CA VAL A 143 -3.11 -10.08 10.77
C VAL A 143 -3.93 -9.16 11.63
N ASP A 144 -3.29 -8.05 11.93
CA ASP A 144 -3.90 -6.84 12.43
C ASP A 144 -5.00 -6.28 11.50
N GLY A 145 -5.11 -6.82 10.27
CA GLY A 145 -6.29 -6.69 9.41
C GLY A 145 -6.15 -7.36 8.04
N ALA A 146 -7.17 -7.22 7.19
CA ALA A 146 -7.17 -7.67 5.80
C ALA A 146 -8.13 -6.83 4.95
N TYR A 147 -7.94 -6.84 3.62
CA TYR A 147 -8.94 -6.36 2.67
C TYR A 147 -9.32 -7.48 1.69
N LEU A 148 -10.59 -7.86 1.72
CA LEU A 148 -11.18 -8.89 0.88
C LEU A 148 -11.79 -8.26 -0.38
N VAL A 149 -11.06 -8.34 -1.49
CA VAL A 149 -11.40 -7.67 -2.76
C VAL A 149 -12.76 -8.09 -3.29
N LYS A 150 -13.06 -9.39 -3.30
CA LYS A 150 -14.29 -9.97 -3.86
C LYS A 150 -15.55 -9.43 -3.17
N ASN A 151 -15.51 -9.32 -1.84
CA ASN A 151 -16.65 -8.85 -1.05
C ASN A 151 -16.58 -7.37 -0.67
N ARG A 152 -15.46 -6.69 -0.99
CA ARG A 152 -15.17 -5.30 -0.61
C ARG A 152 -15.22 -5.09 0.91
N VAL A 153 -14.64 -6.03 1.65
CA VAL A 153 -14.67 -6.04 3.11
C VAL A 153 -13.28 -5.74 3.68
N CYS A 154 -13.17 -4.73 4.53
CA CYS A 154 -12.03 -4.53 5.42
C CYS A 154 -12.28 -5.28 6.73
N LEU A 155 -11.33 -6.12 7.13
CA LEU A 155 -11.31 -6.77 8.43
C LEU A 155 -10.22 -6.11 9.27
N ILE A 156 -10.57 -5.59 10.44
CA ILE A 156 -9.63 -4.90 11.32
C ILE A 156 -9.65 -5.60 12.67
N ALA A 157 -8.48 -5.98 13.17
CA ALA A 157 -8.39 -6.55 14.50
C ALA A 157 -8.70 -5.47 15.54
N ARG A 158 -9.59 -5.76 16.48
CA ARG A 158 -10.03 -4.85 17.55
C ARG A 158 -8.85 -4.28 18.32
N ARG A 159 -7.84 -5.12 18.61
CA ARG A 159 -6.62 -4.72 19.31
C ARG A 159 -5.93 -3.51 18.66
N CYS A 160 -5.99 -3.39 17.33
CA CYS A 160 -5.37 -2.29 16.60
C CYS A 160 -6.13 -0.97 16.68
N LEU A 161 -7.33 -0.98 17.27
CA LEU A 161 -8.18 0.19 17.52
C LEU A 161 -8.29 0.51 19.02
N THR A 162 -7.91 -0.43 19.89
CA THR A 162 -7.90 -0.23 21.35
C THR A 162 -6.48 -0.03 21.89
N GLU A 163 -5.48 -0.47 21.14
CA GLU A 163 -4.07 -0.36 21.45
C GLU A 163 -3.35 0.24 20.25
N LYS A 164 -2.19 0.86 20.51
CA LYS A 164 -1.41 1.51 19.48
C LYS A 164 -0.61 0.45 18.70
N PRO A 165 -0.92 0.21 17.41
CA PRO A 165 -0.22 -0.81 16.63
C PRO A 165 1.23 -0.41 16.37
N ARG A 166 2.09 -1.39 16.10
CA ARG A 166 3.49 -1.12 15.72
C ARG A 166 3.64 -0.87 14.23
N PHE A 167 4.62 -0.07 13.85
CA PHE A 167 5.05 0.23 12.48
C PHE A 167 4.06 1.01 11.61
N PHE A 168 2.75 0.74 11.70
CA PHE A 168 1.67 1.47 11.03
C PHE A 168 0.29 1.11 11.57
N HIS A 169 -0.70 1.91 11.19
CA HIS A 169 -2.09 1.64 11.54
C HIS A 169 -2.81 0.76 10.49
N PRO A 170 -3.22 -0.48 10.83
CA PRO A 170 -3.89 -1.42 9.92
C PRO A 170 -5.20 -0.87 9.35
N ALA A 171 -6.02 -0.20 10.17
CA ALA A 171 -7.26 0.43 9.71
C ALA A 171 -7.03 1.43 8.57
N LEU A 172 -5.97 2.26 8.65
CA LEU A 172 -5.63 3.19 7.57
C LEU A 172 -5.13 2.45 6.34
N TYR A 173 -4.27 1.45 6.52
CA TYR A 173 -3.69 0.68 5.42
C TYR A 173 -4.75 -0.10 4.64
N TYR A 174 -5.59 -0.90 5.30
CA TYR A 174 -6.61 -1.70 4.61
C TYR A 174 -7.78 -0.87 4.11
N PHE A 175 -8.10 0.27 4.75
CA PHE A 175 -9.06 1.20 4.19
C PHE A 175 -8.52 1.92 2.95
N ALA A 176 -7.21 2.18 2.86
CA ALA A 176 -6.59 2.70 1.65
C ALA A 176 -6.69 1.72 0.48
N HIS A 177 -6.52 0.41 0.71
CA HIS A 177 -6.82 -0.63 -0.28
C HIS A 177 -8.27 -0.57 -0.75
N ALA A 178 -9.22 -0.45 0.19
CA ALA A 178 -10.63 -0.37 -0.15
C ALA A 178 -11.00 0.88 -0.95
N LEU A 179 -10.42 2.03 -0.60
CA LEU A 179 -10.60 3.27 -1.35
C LEU A 179 -10.04 3.15 -2.76
N ASP A 180 -8.82 2.63 -2.90
CA ASP A 180 -8.14 2.47 -4.18
C ASP A 180 -8.91 1.53 -5.12
N HIS A 181 -9.42 0.42 -4.59
CA HIS A 181 -10.31 -0.49 -5.33
C HIS A 181 -11.65 0.17 -5.66
N ALA A 182 -12.27 0.90 -4.72
CA ALA A 182 -13.52 1.61 -4.96
C ALA A 182 -13.40 2.68 -6.07
N GLN A 183 -12.22 3.30 -6.21
CA GLN A 183 -11.93 4.24 -7.29
C GLN A 183 -11.65 3.55 -8.63
N GLY A 184 -11.00 2.39 -8.62
CA GLY A 184 -10.63 1.66 -9.85
C GLY A 184 -11.74 0.75 -10.40
N GLY A 185 -12.80 0.50 -9.62
CA GLY A 185 -13.99 -0.24 -10.07
C GLY A 185 -13.80 -1.76 -9.99
N ASP A 186 -13.37 -2.36 -11.10
CA ASP A 186 -13.09 -3.81 -11.21
C ASP A 186 -11.64 -4.16 -10.86
N ASP A 187 -10.80 -3.15 -10.64
CA ASP A 187 -9.39 -3.26 -10.30
C ASP A 187 -8.99 -2.09 -9.40
N PHE A 188 -7.74 -2.02 -8.97
CA PHE A 188 -7.19 -0.94 -8.16
C PHE A 188 -6.79 0.26 -9.02
N SER A 189 -7.16 1.47 -8.60
CA SER A 189 -6.83 2.70 -9.34
C SER A 189 -5.32 2.95 -9.41
N SER A 190 -4.58 2.62 -8.36
CA SER A 190 -3.11 2.74 -8.26
C SER A 190 -2.34 1.99 -9.35
N ARG A 191 -2.86 0.86 -9.84
CA ARG A 191 -2.25 0.10 -10.95
C ARG A 191 -2.27 0.87 -12.27
N LYS A 192 -3.18 1.83 -12.42
CA LYS A 192 -3.43 2.57 -13.67
C LYS A 192 -3.11 4.06 -13.54
N ALA A 193 -3.04 4.57 -12.32
CA ALA A 193 -2.75 5.97 -12.06
C ALA A 193 -1.28 6.27 -12.39
N ALA A 194 -1.04 6.98 -13.51
CA ALA A 194 0.30 7.33 -13.98
C ALA A 194 1.18 7.97 -12.90
N ALA A 195 0.59 8.80 -12.02
CA ALA A 195 1.30 9.39 -10.89
C ALA A 195 1.82 8.34 -9.90
N VAL A 196 0.99 7.35 -9.52
CA VAL A 196 1.37 6.30 -8.57
C VAL A 196 2.39 5.36 -9.19
N VAL A 197 2.17 4.95 -10.44
CA VAL A 197 3.09 4.06 -11.18
C VAL A 197 4.47 4.71 -11.33
N ALA A 198 4.54 5.99 -11.72
CA ALA A 198 5.81 6.70 -11.84
C ALA A 198 6.55 6.85 -10.50
N CYS A 199 5.84 7.08 -9.40
CA CYS A 199 6.46 7.13 -8.07
C CYS A 199 6.99 5.74 -7.66
N PHE A 200 6.20 4.68 -7.88
CA PHE A 200 6.62 3.30 -7.62
C PHE A 200 7.89 2.92 -8.40
N GLU A 201 7.95 3.23 -9.70
CA GLU A 201 9.13 2.99 -10.53
C GLU A 201 10.34 3.83 -10.10
N SER A 202 10.10 5.05 -9.60
CA SER A 202 11.15 5.91 -9.06
C SER A 202 11.77 5.29 -7.81
N SER A 203 10.96 4.82 -6.86
CA SER A 203 11.44 4.09 -5.67
C SER A 203 12.15 2.78 -6.03
N ALA A 204 11.60 2.02 -6.98
CA ALA A 204 12.22 0.78 -7.45
C ALA A 204 13.60 0.97 -8.09
N SER A 205 13.83 2.13 -8.71
CA SER A 205 15.11 2.46 -9.35
C SER A 205 16.05 3.29 -8.48
N GLY A 206 15.62 3.75 -7.30
CA GLY A 206 16.38 4.68 -6.46
C GLY A 206 16.47 6.10 -7.04
N TYR A 207 15.60 6.45 -7.99
CA TYR A 207 15.69 7.71 -8.71
C TYR A 207 15.50 8.91 -7.77
N ASN A 208 16.42 9.88 -7.82
CA ASN A 208 16.47 11.03 -6.90
C ASN A 208 16.46 10.65 -5.41
N GLY A 209 16.94 9.46 -5.05
CA GLY A 209 16.95 8.98 -3.67
C GLY A 209 15.59 8.48 -3.18
N ALA A 210 14.63 8.27 -4.09
CA ALA A 210 13.36 7.62 -3.77
C ALA A 210 13.60 6.19 -3.29
N ASP A 211 12.87 5.76 -2.26
CA ASP A 211 12.99 4.42 -1.70
C ASP A 211 11.61 3.87 -1.31
N PHE A 212 11.55 2.59 -0.97
CA PHE A 212 10.41 1.97 -0.33
C PHE A 212 10.58 1.99 1.19
N VAL A 213 9.48 2.22 1.91
CA VAL A 213 9.48 2.13 3.39
C VAL A 213 9.80 0.72 3.88
N ASP A 214 9.32 -0.31 3.19
CA ASP A 214 9.54 -1.70 3.51
C ASP A 214 9.33 -2.61 2.28
N GLU A 215 9.66 -3.89 2.40
CA GLU A 215 9.50 -4.87 1.33
C GLU A 215 8.04 -5.07 0.91
N LEU A 216 7.09 -4.83 1.81
CA LEU A 216 5.68 -4.95 1.51
C LEU A 216 5.24 -3.86 0.53
N ALA A 217 5.74 -2.63 0.70
CA ALA A 217 5.52 -1.55 -0.25
C ALA A 217 6.18 -1.83 -1.61
N ALA A 218 7.32 -2.52 -1.62
CA ALA A 218 8.07 -2.82 -2.84
C ALA A 218 7.41 -3.86 -3.76
N THR A 219 6.38 -4.60 -3.30
CA THR A 219 5.83 -5.71 -4.10
C THR A 219 5.06 -5.25 -5.33
N ASP A 220 4.24 -4.20 -5.21
CA ASP A 220 3.40 -3.69 -6.29
C ASP A 220 2.79 -2.31 -5.98
N PRO A 221 2.32 -1.56 -7.00
CA PRO A 221 1.78 -0.21 -6.83
C PRO A 221 0.62 -0.09 -5.83
N VAL A 222 -0.18 -1.16 -5.64
CA VAL A 222 -1.32 -1.13 -4.73
C VAL A 222 -0.85 -1.08 -3.28
N ARG A 223 0.09 -1.96 -2.91
CA ARG A 223 0.63 -2.00 -1.54
C ARG A 223 1.46 -0.76 -1.26
N TYR A 224 2.26 -0.32 -2.22
CA TYR A 224 2.98 0.95 -2.15
C TYR A 224 2.05 2.14 -1.87
N PHE A 225 0.97 2.30 -2.65
CA PHE A 225 -0.02 3.36 -2.43
C PHE A 225 -0.66 3.27 -1.04
N ALA A 226 -1.16 2.09 -0.67
CA ALA A 226 -1.82 1.89 0.63
C ALA A 226 -0.87 2.18 1.81
N ARG A 227 0.40 1.81 1.67
CA ARG A 227 1.45 2.07 2.66
C ARG A 227 1.73 3.56 2.80
N ALA A 228 1.91 4.26 1.68
CA ALA A 228 2.12 5.71 1.66
C ALA A 228 0.93 6.46 2.27
N VAL A 229 -0.31 6.05 1.97
CA VAL A 229 -1.52 6.60 2.60
C VAL A 229 -1.52 6.38 4.11
N ALA A 230 -1.20 5.17 4.58
CA ALA A 230 -1.16 4.85 6.01
C ALA A 230 -0.13 5.71 6.75
N ILE A 231 1.04 5.97 6.15
CA ILE A 231 2.07 6.87 6.71
C ILE A 231 1.57 8.32 6.70
N TYR A 232 1.03 8.77 5.56
CA TYR A 232 0.55 10.13 5.37
C TYR A 232 -0.55 10.50 6.37
N LEU A 233 -1.52 9.61 6.58
CA LEU A 233 -2.65 9.84 7.48
C LEU A 233 -2.39 9.40 8.93
N GLY A 234 -1.48 8.45 9.17
CA GLY A 234 -1.29 7.81 10.48
C GLY A 234 -0.63 8.68 11.53
N ARG A 235 0.37 9.49 11.15
CA ARG A 235 1.10 10.38 12.08
C ARG A 235 1.53 9.63 13.36
N ASP A 236 0.95 9.98 14.51
CA ASP A 236 1.29 9.45 15.83
C ASP A 236 0.45 8.24 16.28
N ASP A 237 -0.34 7.63 15.39
CA ASP A 237 -1.24 6.51 15.73
C ASP A 237 -0.55 5.14 15.77
N CYS A 238 0.78 5.07 15.61
CA CYS A 238 1.52 3.80 15.70
C CYS A 238 2.85 3.98 16.44
N ASP A 239 3.27 2.92 17.12
CA ASP A 239 4.54 2.87 17.85
C ASP A 239 5.65 2.37 16.94
N ASP A 240 6.85 2.92 17.10
CA ASP A 240 8.01 2.63 16.26
C ASP A 240 7.68 2.67 14.75
N PRO A 241 7.13 3.78 14.21
CA PRO A 241 6.86 3.87 12.78
C PRO A 241 8.15 3.64 12.00
N ILE A 242 8.10 2.81 10.94
CA ILE A 242 9.26 2.60 10.07
C ILE A 242 9.61 3.93 9.40
N TRP A 243 8.61 4.57 8.81
CA TRP A 243 8.66 5.94 8.30
C TRP A 243 7.59 6.79 8.98
N THR A 244 7.97 7.99 9.38
CA THR A 244 7.06 9.04 9.81
C THR A 244 6.47 9.79 8.61
N HIS A 245 5.50 10.67 8.89
CA HIS A 245 4.96 11.60 7.88
C HIS A 245 6.06 12.48 7.25
N GLN A 246 7.10 12.81 8.02
CA GLN A 246 8.25 13.60 7.54
C GLN A 246 9.18 12.76 6.67
N ASP A 247 9.41 11.50 7.03
CA ASP A 247 10.22 10.59 6.21
C ASP A 247 9.58 10.35 4.84
N LEU A 248 8.24 10.27 4.75
CA LEU A 248 7.54 10.22 3.45
C LEU A 248 7.81 11.48 2.61
N PHE A 249 7.86 12.66 3.24
CA PHE A 249 8.21 13.90 2.55
C PHE A 249 9.66 13.88 2.06
N ASP A 250 10.59 13.40 2.88
CA ASP A 250 12.03 13.47 2.62
C ASP A 250 12.50 12.39 1.62
N PHE A 251 11.98 11.17 1.73
CA PHE A 251 12.38 10.04 0.88
C PHE A 251 11.45 9.78 -0.30
N ASP A 252 10.21 10.31 -0.30
CA ASP A 252 9.27 10.09 -1.40
C ASP A 252 8.35 11.30 -1.62
N ARG A 253 9.01 12.43 -1.91
CA ARG A 253 8.37 13.73 -2.09
C ARG A 253 7.25 13.72 -3.13
N SER A 254 7.45 12.99 -4.24
CA SER A 254 6.47 12.92 -5.33
C SER A 254 5.17 12.23 -4.88
N MET A 255 5.28 11.12 -4.15
CA MET A 255 4.11 10.47 -3.57
C MET A 255 3.47 11.35 -2.49
N TYR A 256 4.26 11.99 -1.64
CA TYR A 256 3.76 12.94 -0.64
C TYR A 256 2.89 14.03 -1.28
N ASP A 257 3.40 14.69 -2.33
CA ASP A 257 2.71 15.77 -3.03
C ASP A 257 1.44 15.26 -3.74
N TYR A 258 1.48 14.05 -4.29
CA TYR A 258 0.30 13.39 -4.84
C TYR A 258 -0.78 13.14 -3.78
N LEU A 259 -0.41 12.61 -2.61
CA LEU A 259 -1.35 12.38 -1.51
C LEU A 259 -1.92 13.68 -0.97
N GLN A 260 -1.12 14.73 -0.85
CA GLN A 260 -1.60 16.06 -0.47
C GLN A 260 -2.66 16.58 -1.44
N TYR A 261 -2.44 16.43 -2.75
CA TYR A 261 -3.42 16.79 -3.76
C TYR A 261 -4.69 15.92 -3.70
N LEU A 262 -4.53 14.60 -3.57
CA LEU A 262 -5.63 13.63 -3.54
C LEU A 262 -6.55 13.90 -2.34
N PHE A 263 -5.99 13.95 -1.13
CA PHE A 263 -6.77 14.18 0.08
C PHE A 263 -7.29 15.62 0.20
N GLY A 264 -6.58 16.60 -0.39
CA GLY A 264 -7.09 17.96 -0.53
C GLY A 264 -8.42 18.04 -1.29
N ARG A 265 -8.70 17.08 -2.18
CA ARG A 265 -9.98 16.96 -2.91
C ARG A 265 -11.06 16.21 -2.15
N PHE A 266 -10.70 15.35 -1.21
CA PHE A 266 -11.68 14.61 -0.40
C PHE A 266 -12.20 15.40 0.79
N SER A 267 -11.48 16.45 1.20
CA SER A 267 -11.88 17.37 2.28
C SER A 267 -12.79 18.52 1.83
N THR A 268 -12.93 18.75 0.51
CA THR A 268 -13.81 19.77 -0.09
C THR A 268 -15.14 19.18 -0.52
#